data_AF-A0ABD4SY61-F1
#
_entry.id   AF-A0ABD4SY61-F1
#
_cell.length_a   1.000
_cell.length_b   1.000
_cell.length_c   1.000
_cell.angle_alpha   90.00
_cell.angle_beta   90.00
_cell.angle_gamma   90.00
#
_symmetry.space_group_name_H-M   'P 1'
#
loop_
_entity.id
_entity.type
_entity.pdbx_description
1 polymer ?
#
loop_
_entity_poly.entity_id
_entity_poly.type
_entity_poly.pdbx_seq_one_letter_code
_entity_poly.pdbx_strand_id
1 'polypeptide(L)'
;MIRAKAYNENGFWINKNNFLVGLIAFSTAIYKIIDSDWAKNYLAKTGDGFNRFLLDLETQTRLKQFLLRNLFFVSLTNLNHIRSLEDPKDKDKIYLNELCLDNLNQKPTLALNTLRNYQRSPEELEIENLWFNILEHASTTSNYRSDFKYGLYQIIEELNTKTLIGSPKSNKYSYDYPELNGNIEAIKQKLKKYYLEEIAPILFEYEFLK
;
A
#
# COMPACT_ATOMS: atom_id res chain seq x y z
N MET A 1 -3.55 -11.97 21.87
CA MET A 1 -4.97 -11.70 22.18
C MET A 1 -5.12 -10.18 22.26
N ILE A 2 -5.61 -9.52 21.21
CA ILE A 2 -5.74 -8.06 21.19
C ILE A 2 -7.03 -7.70 21.94
N ARG A 3 -6.88 -7.12 23.14
CA ARG A 3 -7.98 -6.49 23.88
C ARG A 3 -8.14 -5.06 23.36
N ALA A 4 -9.05 -4.85 22.43
CA ALA A 4 -9.71 -3.55 22.26
C ALA A 4 -11.04 -3.63 23.02
N LYS A 5 -11.33 -2.64 23.86
CA LYS A 5 -12.54 -2.56 24.69
C LYS A 5 -13.79 -2.74 23.82
N ALA A 6 -14.75 -3.51 24.33
CA ALA A 6 -16.12 -3.55 23.81
C ALA A 6 -16.76 -2.18 24.00
N TYR A 7 -16.62 -1.32 23.00
CA TYR A 7 -17.52 -0.21 22.77
C TYR A 7 -18.59 -0.74 21.82
N ASN A 8 -19.87 -0.57 22.15
CA ASN A 8 -21.02 -0.96 21.30
C ASN A 8 -21.14 -0.02 20.09
N GLU A 9 -20.08 0.12 19.33
CA GLU A 9 -20.09 0.74 18.01
C GLU A 9 -20.30 -0.37 16.98
N ASN A 10 -21.16 -0.11 15.99
CA ASN A 10 -21.33 -0.93 14.79
C ASN A 10 -20.05 -0.89 13.92
N GLY A 11 -18.90 -1.27 14.49
CA GLY A 11 -17.59 -1.14 13.87
C GLY A 11 -17.34 -2.23 12.82
N PHE A 12 -16.80 -1.83 11.67
CA PHE A 12 -16.30 -2.76 10.65
C PHE A 12 -14.92 -3.28 11.06
N TRP A 13 -14.88 -4.50 11.61
CA TRP A 13 -13.62 -5.15 11.98
C TRP A 13 -12.97 -5.83 10.78
N ILE A 14 -11.77 -5.41 10.42
CA ILE A 14 -11.00 -6.03 9.34
C ILE A 14 -10.49 -7.40 9.78
N ASN A 15 -10.76 -8.41 8.96
CA ASN A 15 -10.27 -9.77 9.06
C ASN A 15 -9.96 -10.33 7.66
N LYS A 16 -9.37 -11.52 7.61
CA LYS A 16 -8.97 -12.20 6.37
C LYS A 16 -10.09 -12.38 5.33
N ASN A 17 -11.36 -12.36 5.73
CA ASN A 17 -12.49 -12.59 4.84
C ASN A 17 -13.09 -11.29 4.28
N ASN A 18 -12.86 -10.14 4.93
CA ASN A 18 -13.49 -8.86 4.55
C ASN A 18 -12.48 -7.73 4.29
N PHE A 19 -11.17 -7.98 4.42
CA PHE A 19 -10.15 -6.95 4.30
C PHE A 19 -10.20 -6.21 2.96
N LEU A 20 -10.49 -6.90 1.84
CA LEU A 20 -10.61 -6.27 0.52
C LEU A 20 -11.59 -5.09 0.52
N VAL A 21 -12.77 -5.27 1.13
CA VAL A 21 -13.77 -4.20 1.27
C VAL A 21 -13.29 -3.14 2.26
N GLY A 22 -12.66 -3.56 3.36
CA GLY A 22 -12.09 -2.64 4.34
C GLY A 22 -11.01 -1.71 3.78
N LEU A 23 -10.22 -2.18 2.82
CA LEU A 23 -9.16 -1.39 2.17
C LEU A 23 -9.69 -0.22 1.34
N ILE A 24 -10.98 -0.20 1.00
CA ILE A 24 -11.60 0.96 0.34
C ILE A 24 -11.49 2.20 1.23
N ALA A 25 -11.71 2.05 2.55
CA ALA A 25 -11.63 3.16 3.48
C ALA A 25 -10.23 3.79 3.51
N PHE A 26 -9.17 2.98 3.37
CA PHE A 26 -7.80 3.47 3.24
C PHE A 26 -7.63 4.28 1.95
N SER A 27 -8.05 3.74 0.81
CA SER A 27 -7.94 4.42 -0.49
C SER A 27 -8.71 5.75 -0.50
N THR A 28 -9.93 5.77 0.04
CA THR A 28 -10.70 7.00 0.26
C THR A 28 -9.95 8.01 1.15
N ALA A 29 -9.29 7.54 2.21
CA ALA A 29 -8.60 8.41 3.16
C ALA A 29 -7.41 9.14 2.56
N ILE A 30 -6.71 8.54 1.61
CA ILE A 30 -5.48 9.07 1.03
C ILE A 30 -5.71 9.94 -0.22
N TYR A 31 -6.94 10.06 -0.72
CA TYR A 31 -7.24 10.82 -1.95
C TYR A 31 -6.60 12.22 -1.95
N LYS A 32 -6.79 12.99 -0.87
CA LYS A 32 -6.26 14.36 -0.75
C LYS A 32 -4.73 14.44 -0.69
N ILE A 33 -4.06 13.34 -0.32
CA ILE A 33 -2.59 13.25 -0.34
C ILE A 33 -2.11 13.06 -1.78
N ILE A 34 -2.85 12.29 -2.58
CA ILE A 34 -2.49 11.97 -3.96
C ILE A 34 -2.83 13.13 -4.90
N ASP A 35 -4.04 13.69 -4.76
CA ASP A 35 -4.55 14.83 -5.51
C ASP A 35 -4.62 16.07 -4.59
N SER A 36 -3.51 16.79 -4.51
CA SER A 36 -3.32 17.93 -3.60
C SER A 36 -3.85 19.25 -4.16
N ASP A 37 -4.77 19.21 -5.11
CA ASP A 37 -5.41 20.43 -5.63
C ASP A 37 -6.26 21.08 -4.53
N TRP A 38 -5.95 22.33 -4.22
CA TRP A 38 -6.62 23.09 -3.16
C TRP A 38 -8.12 23.21 -3.37
N ALA A 39 -8.59 23.22 -4.63
CA ALA A 39 -10.01 23.28 -4.96
C ALA A 39 -10.77 22.02 -4.50
N LYS A 40 -10.08 20.89 -4.34
CA LYS A 40 -10.65 19.58 -3.95
C LYS A 40 -10.60 19.35 -2.44
N ASN A 41 -10.11 20.31 -1.65
CA ASN A 41 -10.07 20.21 -0.19
C ASN A 41 -11.45 20.12 0.46
N TYR A 42 -12.50 20.57 -0.24
CA TYR A 42 -13.89 20.48 0.22
C TYR A 42 -14.49 19.08 0.10
N LEU A 43 -13.86 18.16 -0.63
CA LEU A 43 -14.35 16.78 -0.76
C LEU A 43 -14.40 16.10 0.62
N ALA A 44 -15.54 15.51 0.92
CA ALA A 44 -15.79 14.74 2.12
C ALA A 44 -15.58 13.24 1.84
N LYS A 45 -15.15 12.52 2.88
CA LYS A 45 -15.13 11.06 2.89
C LYS A 45 -16.48 10.60 3.42
N THR A 46 -17.23 9.86 2.64
CA THR A 46 -18.58 9.42 3.02
C THR A 46 -18.73 7.91 2.85
N GLY A 47 -19.83 7.37 3.36
CA GLY A 47 -20.21 5.97 3.16
C GLY A 47 -21.60 5.83 2.53
N ASP A 48 -22.15 6.90 1.96
CA ASP A 48 -23.56 6.98 1.57
C ASP A 48 -23.91 5.94 0.49
N GLY A 49 -23.00 5.69 -0.45
CA GLY A 49 -23.16 4.67 -1.49
C GLY A 49 -22.72 3.26 -1.08
N PHE A 50 -22.34 3.01 0.18
CA PHE A 50 -21.81 1.71 0.60
C PHE A 50 -22.81 0.56 0.44
N ASN A 51 -24.08 0.77 0.79
CA ASN A 51 -25.11 -0.26 0.61
C ASN A 51 -25.33 -0.59 -0.88
N ARG A 52 -25.33 0.44 -1.74
CA ARG A 52 -25.39 0.25 -3.20
C ARG A 52 -24.17 -0.54 -3.70
N PHE A 53 -22.98 -0.18 -3.21
CA PHE A 53 -21.75 -0.90 -3.53
C PHE A 53 -21.82 -2.38 -3.16
N LEU A 54 -22.32 -2.72 -1.97
CA LEU A 54 -22.44 -4.11 -1.53
C LEU A 54 -23.41 -4.92 -2.41
N LEU A 55 -24.57 -4.35 -2.74
CA LEU A 55 -25.55 -4.99 -3.64
C LEU A 55 -24.97 -5.21 -5.04
N ASP A 56 -24.30 -4.19 -5.59
CA ASP A 56 -23.65 -4.30 -6.89
C ASP A 56 -22.47 -5.28 -6.87
N LEU A 57 -21.74 -5.39 -5.75
CA LEU A 57 -20.59 -6.29 -5.64
C LEU A 57 -20.99 -7.76 -5.77
N GLU A 58 -22.21 -8.12 -5.37
CA GLU A 58 -22.72 -9.49 -5.51
C GLU A 58 -22.89 -9.87 -6.99
N THR A 59 -23.33 -8.91 -7.81
CA THR A 59 -23.76 -9.14 -9.20
C THR A 59 -22.71 -8.73 -10.23
N GLN A 60 -21.89 -7.71 -9.96
CA GLN A 60 -20.97 -7.10 -10.92
C GLN A 60 -19.53 -7.61 -10.75
N THR A 61 -19.02 -8.30 -11.78
CA THR A 61 -17.61 -8.75 -11.83
C THR A 61 -16.62 -7.60 -11.83
N ARG A 62 -16.98 -6.43 -12.39
CA ARG A 62 -16.13 -5.23 -12.42
C ARG A 62 -15.72 -4.79 -11.01
N LEU A 63 -16.63 -4.85 -10.04
CA LEU A 63 -16.33 -4.45 -8.67
C LEU A 63 -15.44 -5.45 -7.94
N LYS A 64 -15.58 -6.74 -8.24
CA LYS A 64 -14.64 -7.77 -7.74
C LYS A 64 -13.23 -7.53 -8.28
N GLN A 65 -13.10 -7.16 -9.54
CA GLN A 65 -11.82 -6.75 -10.12
C GLN A 65 -11.29 -5.46 -9.48
N PHE A 66 -12.15 -4.46 -9.26
CA PHE A 66 -11.78 -3.23 -8.54
C PHE A 66 -11.21 -3.53 -7.15
N LEU A 67 -11.79 -4.46 -6.38
CA LEU A 67 -11.23 -4.84 -5.08
C LEU A 67 -9.80 -5.39 -5.19
N LEU A 68 -9.49 -6.14 -6.25
CA LEU A 68 -8.14 -6.66 -6.50
C LEU A 68 -7.18 -5.56 -6.99
N ARG A 69 -7.64 -4.65 -7.85
CA ARG A 69 -6.90 -3.42 -8.24
C ARG A 69 -6.56 -2.56 -7.04
N ASN A 70 -7.54 -2.38 -6.16
CA ASN A 70 -7.35 -1.64 -4.93
C ASN A 70 -6.33 -2.33 -4.01
N LEU A 71 -6.43 -3.64 -3.82
CA LEU A 71 -5.42 -4.41 -3.08
C LEU A 71 -4.02 -4.25 -3.70
N PHE A 72 -3.89 -4.37 -5.02
CA PHE A 72 -2.63 -4.19 -5.74
C PHE A 72 -2.01 -2.83 -5.45
N PHE A 73 -2.79 -1.76 -5.60
CA PHE A 73 -2.34 -0.39 -5.29
C PHE A 73 -1.95 -0.22 -3.81
N VAL A 74 -2.80 -0.65 -2.87
CA VAL A 74 -2.54 -0.52 -1.42
C VAL A 74 -1.30 -1.28 -0.99
N SER A 75 -1.01 -2.41 -1.64
CA SER A 75 0.15 -3.23 -1.31
C SER A 75 1.49 -2.62 -1.76
N LEU A 76 1.45 -1.66 -2.68
CA LEU A 76 2.62 -1.07 -3.32
C LEU A 76 2.85 0.40 -2.95
N THR A 77 1.82 1.13 -2.53
CA THR A 77 1.95 2.55 -2.18
C THR A 77 2.78 2.78 -0.92
N ASN A 78 3.61 3.83 -0.94
CA ASN A 78 4.37 4.26 0.24
C ASN A 78 3.48 4.90 1.32
N LEU A 79 2.21 5.15 1.03
CA LEU A 79 1.23 5.66 2.00
C LEU A 79 0.68 4.54 2.90
N ASN A 80 0.90 3.27 2.53
CA ASN A 80 0.62 2.14 3.40
C ASN A 80 1.78 1.98 4.37
N HIS A 81 1.57 2.45 5.60
CA HIS A 81 2.62 2.49 6.62
C HIS A 81 2.78 1.18 7.40
N ILE A 82 2.14 0.09 6.97
CA ILE A 82 2.30 -1.22 7.62
C ILE A 82 3.73 -1.72 7.42
N ARG A 83 4.34 -2.21 8.49
CA ARG A 83 5.74 -2.68 8.53
C ARG A 83 5.83 -4.04 9.18
N SER A 84 6.86 -4.79 8.80
CA SER A 84 7.33 -5.91 9.63
C SER A 84 8.12 -5.34 10.82
N LEU A 85 7.89 -5.86 12.02
CA LEU A 85 8.50 -5.37 13.25
C LEU A 85 8.70 -6.50 14.27
N GLU A 86 9.78 -6.41 15.04
CA GLU A 86 10.00 -7.26 16.21
C GLU A 86 9.14 -6.81 17.39
N ASP A 87 8.68 -7.76 18.21
CA ASP A 87 8.02 -7.43 19.47
C ASP A 87 9.05 -6.78 20.42
N PRO A 88 8.80 -5.55 20.92
CA PRO A 88 9.73 -4.89 21.82
C PRO A 88 10.02 -5.66 23.12
N LYS A 89 9.13 -6.59 23.50
CA LYS A 89 9.24 -7.40 24.72
C LYS A 89 9.78 -8.80 24.48
N ASP A 90 9.75 -9.29 23.24
CA ASP A 90 10.10 -10.65 22.88
C ASP A 90 10.77 -10.65 21.50
N LYS A 91 12.11 -10.64 21.49
CA LYS A 91 12.90 -10.53 20.25
C LYS A 91 12.72 -11.72 19.31
N ASP A 92 12.27 -12.86 19.83
CA ASP A 92 12.01 -14.06 19.01
C ASP A 92 10.67 -13.98 18.29
N LYS A 93 9.85 -12.96 18.60
CA LYS A 93 8.54 -12.76 18.00
C LYS A 93 8.57 -11.63 16.98
N ILE A 94 8.28 -11.98 15.74
CA ILE A 94 8.24 -11.05 14.60
C ILE A 94 6.79 -10.93 14.09
N TYR A 95 6.33 -9.69 13.92
CA TYR A 95 5.10 -9.38 13.20
C TYR A 95 5.45 -9.08 11.76
N LEU A 96 4.82 -9.78 10.81
CA LEU A 96 5.09 -9.64 9.39
C LEU A 96 4.05 -8.74 8.71
N ASN A 97 4.51 -7.95 7.74
CA ASN A 97 3.62 -7.24 6.84
C ASN A 97 2.97 -8.21 5.85
N GLU A 98 1.72 -8.60 6.12
CA GLU A 98 0.94 -9.49 5.25
C GLU A 98 0.24 -8.74 4.09
N LEU A 99 0.32 -7.40 4.06
CA LEU A 99 -0.30 -6.55 3.02
C LEU A 99 0.71 -6.01 1.98
N CYS A 100 1.97 -6.45 1.98
CA CYS A 100 2.92 -6.12 0.90
C CYS A 100 3.04 -7.26 -0.13
N LEU A 101 3.64 -6.98 -1.28
CA LEU A 101 3.89 -7.97 -2.34
C LEU A 101 5.33 -8.52 -2.31
N ASP A 102 5.89 -8.70 -1.12
CA ASP A 102 7.22 -9.29 -0.93
C ASP A 102 7.20 -10.80 -1.18
N ASN A 103 7.93 -11.22 -2.23
CA ASN A 103 8.06 -12.60 -2.69
C ASN A 103 9.44 -13.22 -2.41
N LEU A 104 10.35 -12.54 -1.69
CA LEU A 104 11.72 -13.01 -1.51
C LEU A 104 11.80 -14.18 -0.51
N ASN A 105 10.93 -14.20 0.50
CA ASN A 105 10.84 -15.34 1.43
C ASN A 105 9.86 -16.40 0.93
N GLN A 106 10.08 -17.66 1.32
CA GLN A 106 9.31 -18.83 0.86
C GLN A 106 7.80 -18.75 1.17
N LYS A 107 7.39 -18.04 2.22
CA LYS A 107 5.98 -17.88 2.57
C LYS A 107 5.38 -16.66 1.87
N PRO A 108 4.35 -16.84 1.02
CA PRO A 108 3.64 -15.71 0.41
C PRO A 108 2.84 -14.93 1.45
N THR A 109 2.76 -13.62 1.28
CA THR A 109 1.90 -12.74 2.09
C THR A 109 0.42 -12.95 1.75
N LEU A 110 -0.48 -12.54 2.63
CA LEU A 110 -1.92 -12.53 2.36
C LEU A 110 -2.25 -11.79 1.06
N ALA A 111 -1.65 -10.62 0.82
CA ALA A 111 -1.87 -9.84 -0.40
C ALA A 111 -1.42 -10.59 -1.65
N LEU A 112 -0.19 -11.13 -1.64
CA LEU A 112 0.37 -11.84 -2.79
C LEU A 112 -0.42 -13.12 -3.10
N ASN A 113 -0.83 -13.87 -2.07
CA ASN A 113 -1.68 -15.05 -2.24
C ASN A 113 -3.06 -14.69 -2.80
N THR A 114 -3.65 -13.58 -2.36
CA THR A 114 -4.96 -13.11 -2.85
C THR A 114 -4.88 -12.68 -4.31
N LEU A 115 -3.78 -12.04 -4.71
CA LEU A 115 -3.56 -11.61 -6.10
C LEU A 115 -3.04 -12.73 -7.01
N ARG A 116 -2.84 -13.97 -6.53
CA ARG A 116 -2.21 -15.03 -7.33
C ARG A 116 -2.88 -15.30 -8.68
N ASN A 117 -4.22 -15.26 -8.71
CA ASN A 117 -5.02 -15.49 -9.92
C ASN A 117 -5.59 -14.19 -10.52
N TYR A 118 -5.15 -13.03 -10.03
CA TYR A 118 -5.55 -11.75 -10.58
C TYR A 118 -4.89 -11.55 -11.95
N GLN A 119 -5.67 -11.28 -13.00
CA GLN A 119 -5.11 -10.98 -14.31
C GLN A 119 -4.71 -9.52 -14.36
N ARG A 120 -3.40 -9.26 -14.37
CA ARG A 120 -2.86 -7.90 -14.44
C ARG A 120 -3.09 -7.28 -15.81
N SER A 121 -3.37 -5.98 -15.83
CA SER A 121 -3.29 -5.18 -17.05
C SER A 121 -1.82 -4.97 -17.48
N PRO A 122 -1.54 -4.53 -18.72
CA PRO A 122 -0.18 -4.18 -19.14
C PRO A 122 0.47 -3.12 -18.24
N GLU A 123 -0.28 -2.10 -17.82
CA GLU A 123 0.23 -1.06 -16.89
C GLU A 123 0.54 -1.64 -15.51
N GLU A 124 -0.30 -2.54 -15.00
CA GLU A 124 -0.07 -3.22 -13.72
C GLU A 124 1.15 -4.13 -13.77
N LEU A 125 1.39 -4.82 -14.89
CA LEU A 125 2.60 -5.63 -15.10
C LEU A 125 3.87 -4.77 -15.07
N GLU A 126 3.85 -3.57 -15.68
CA GLU A 126 4.98 -2.64 -15.60
C GLU A 126 5.26 -2.21 -14.15
N ILE A 127 4.20 -1.87 -13.40
CA ILE A 127 4.31 -1.49 -11.98
C ILE A 127 4.84 -2.66 -11.15
N GLU A 128 4.34 -3.87 -11.38
CA GLU A 128 4.73 -5.09 -10.67
C GLU A 128 6.19 -5.46 -10.95
N ASN A 129 6.65 -5.36 -12.20
CA ASN A 129 8.06 -5.56 -12.55
C ASN A 129 8.97 -4.53 -11.87
N LEU A 130 8.57 -3.26 -11.87
CA LEU A 130 9.33 -2.22 -11.18
C LEU A 130 9.39 -2.47 -9.66
N TRP A 131 8.30 -2.94 -9.06
CA TRP A 131 8.26 -3.34 -7.66
C TRP A 131 9.24 -4.48 -7.35
N PHE A 132 9.30 -5.52 -8.18
CA PHE A 132 10.24 -6.62 -7.96
C PHE A 132 11.70 -6.19 -8.11
N ASN A 133 12.00 -5.26 -9.02
CA ASN A 133 13.33 -4.64 -9.09
C ASN A 133 13.67 -3.84 -7.82
N ILE A 134 12.69 -3.14 -7.24
CA ILE A 134 12.86 -2.45 -5.94
C ILE A 134 13.18 -3.45 -4.84
N LEU A 135 12.45 -4.57 -4.76
CA LEU A 135 12.69 -5.60 -3.76
C LEU A 135 14.07 -6.25 -3.93
N GLU A 136 14.47 -6.56 -5.16
CA GLU A 136 15.80 -7.11 -5.45
C GLU A 136 16.90 -6.14 -4.99
N HIS A 137 16.83 -4.87 -5.38
CA HIS A 137 17.80 -3.86 -4.95
C HIS A 137 17.78 -3.65 -3.42
N ALA A 138 16.59 -3.61 -2.82
CA ALA A 138 16.43 -3.49 -1.36
C ALA A 138 17.10 -4.67 -0.63
N SER A 139 17.05 -5.88 -1.18
CA SER A 139 17.68 -7.07 -0.59
C SER A 139 19.21 -7.01 -0.56
N THR A 140 19.82 -6.18 -1.39
CA THR A 140 21.29 -5.96 -1.42
C THR A 140 21.77 -4.91 -0.42
N THR A 141 20.85 -4.20 0.24
CA THR A 141 21.20 -3.16 1.21
C THR A 141 21.78 -3.76 2.49
N SER A 142 22.69 -3.02 3.13
CA SER A 142 23.47 -3.53 4.27
C SER A 142 22.61 -3.85 5.51
N ASN A 143 21.46 -3.20 5.63
CA ASN A 143 20.54 -3.31 6.75
C ASN A 143 19.26 -4.09 6.42
N TYR A 144 19.22 -4.75 5.26
CA TYR A 144 18.15 -5.66 4.91
C TYR A 144 18.07 -6.84 5.89
N ARG A 145 16.84 -7.21 6.26
CA ARG A 145 16.54 -8.34 7.12
C ARG A 145 15.71 -9.39 6.41
N SER A 146 16.28 -10.57 6.21
CA SER A 146 15.62 -11.66 5.47
C SER A 146 14.44 -12.29 6.22
N ASP A 147 14.31 -12.07 7.52
CA ASP A 147 13.16 -12.51 8.32
C ASP A 147 11.98 -11.54 8.27
N PHE A 148 12.14 -10.35 7.67
CA PHE A 148 11.09 -9.36 7.47
C PHE A 148 10.40 -9.51 6.11
N LYS A 149 9.21 -8.89 6.02
CA LYS A 149 8.46 -8.66 4.79
C LYS A 149 8.34 -7.16 4.56
N TYR A 150 8.94 -6.66 3.48
CA TYR A 150 9.07 -5.22 3.24
C TYR A 150 7.93 -4.68 2.37
N GLY A 151 7.32 -3.58 2.82
CA GLY A 151 6.49 -2.71 1.99
C GLY A 151 7.27 -1.47 1.55
N LEU A 152 6.82 -0.76 0.52
CA LEU A 152 7.54 0.40 -0.03
C LEU A 152 7.87 1.45 1.04
N TYR A 153 6.94 1.72 1.96
CA TYR A 153 7.18 2.64 3.07
C TYR A 153 8.37 2.23 3.95
N GLN A 154 8.44 0.94 4.32
CA GLN A 154 9.52 0.43 5.15
C GLN A 154 10.86 0.48 4.41
N ILE A 155 10.87 0.18 3.10
CA ILE A 155 12.08 0.28 2.27
C ILE A 155 12.59 1.73 2.24
N ILE A 156 11.70 2.72 2.06
CA ILE A 156 12.06 4.14 2.05
C ILE A 156 12.66 4.57 3.40
N GLU A 157 12.05 4.13 4.50
CA GLU A 157 12.39 4.59 5.84
C GLU A 157 13.65 3.93 6.39
N GLU A 158 13.84 2.65 6.07
CA GLU A 158 14.88 1.84 6.67
C GLU A 158 16.03 1.61 5.68
N LEU A 159 15.76 1.23 4.43
CA LEU A 159 16.78 0.72 3.50
C LEU A 159 17.32 1.77 2.53
N ASN A 160 16.51 2.75 2.10
CA ASN A 160 16.91 3.79 1.15
C ASN A 160 17.73 4.90 1.84
N THR A 161 18.92 4.55 2.33
CA THR A 161 19.77 5.42 3.11
C THR A 161 20.44 6.49 2.24
N LYS A 162 20.85 7.59 2.91
CA LYS A 162 21.50 8.73 2.26
C LYS A 162 22.60 9.31 3.14
N THR A 163 23.70 9.68 2.50
CA THR A 163 24.85 10.31 3.14
C THR A 163 24.89 11.81 2.83
N LEU A 164 25.14 12.63 3.84
CA LEU A 164 25.29 14.07 3.67
C LEU A 164 26.57 14.37 2.86
N ILE A 165 26.45 15.11 1.75
CA ILE A 165 27.59 15.62 0.99
C ILE A 165 27.81 17.09 1.36
N GLY A 166 28.94 17.39 2.00
CA GLY A 166 29.36 18.75 2.34
C GLY A 166 29.10 19.12 3.80
N SER A 167 28.92 20.41 4.08
CA SER A 167 28.71 20.87 5.45
C SER A 167 27.26 20.64 5.93
N PRO A 168 27.01 20.49 7.23
CA PRO A 168 25.65 20.35 7.80
C PRO A 168 24.69 21.49 7.44
N LYS A 169 25.21 22.63 6.98
CA LYS A 169 24.41 23.80 6.55
C LYS A 169 23.88 23.69 5.12
N SER A 170 24.41 22.78 4.29
CA SER A 170 24.09 22.71 2.87
C SER A 170 22.82 21.89 2.55
N ASN A 171 22.38 21.02 3.47
CA ASN A 171 21.29 20.05 3.27
C ASN A 171 21.40 19.22 1.97
N LYS A 172 22.61 19.01 1.43
CA LYS A 172 22.84 18.18 0.26
C LYS A 172 23.10 16.74 0.66
N TYR A 173 22.36 15.81 0.07
CA TYR A 173 22.49 14.37 0.33
C TYR A 173 22.76 13.61 -0.97
N SER A 174 23.57 12.56 -0.88
CA SER A 174 23.65 11.48 -1.88
C SER A 174 22.86 10.30 -1.35
N TYR A 175 22.10 9.63 -2.22
CA TYR A 175 21.60 8.31 -1.88
C TYR A 175 22.72 7.29 -1.96
N ASP A 176 22.80 6.40 -0.98
CA ASP A 176 23.80 5.33 -0.94
C ASP A 176 23.47 4.23 -1.98
N TYR A 177 22.18 4.13 -2.32
CA TYR A 177 21.64 3.22 -3.34
C TYR A 177 20.87 4.01 -4.42
N PRO A 178 21.56 4.69 -5.37
CA PRO A 178 20.91 5.58 -6.35
C PRO A 178 19.86 4.88 -7.23
N GLU A 179 20.11 3.63 -7.63
CA GLU A 179 19.19 2.86 -8.46
C GLU A 179 17.92 2.47 -7.69
N LEU A 180 18.04 2.05 -6.43
CA LEU A 180 16.91 1.81 -5.54
C LEU A 180 16.06 3.08 -5.41
N ASN A 181 16.69 4.22 -5.11
CA ASN A 181 15.99 5.49 -4.99
C ASN A 181 15.30 5.90 -6.31
N GLY A 182 15.98 5.73 -7.45
CA GLY A 182 15.41 6.00 -8.77
C GLY A 182 14.14 5.18 -9.04
N ASN A 183 14.19 3.87 -8.76
CA ASN A 183 13.05 2.99 -8.92
C ASN A 183 11.89 3.35 -7.97
N ILE A 184 12.20 3.73 -6.71
CA ILE A 184 11.21 4.20 -5.73
C ILE A 184 10.48 5.45 -6.24
N GLU A 185 11.19 6.44 -6.77
CA GLU A 185 10.54 7.65 -7.28
C GLU A 185 9.71 7.35 -8.54
N ALA A 186 10.19 6.46 -9.41
CA ALA A 186 9.44 6.02 -10.59
C ALA A 186 8.13 5.29 -10.22
N ILE A 187 8.16 4.36 -9.25
CA ILE A 187 6.95 3.61 -8.87
C ILE A 187 5.93 4.52 -8.19
N LYS A 188 6.36 5.50 -7.37
CA LYS A 188 5.47 6.48 -6.74
C LYS A 188 4.68 7.29 -7.77
N GLN A 189 5.34 7.70 -8.86
CA GLN A 189 4.68 8.43 -9.95
C GLN A 189 3.67 7.55 -10.69
N LYS A 190 4.04 6.31 -11.03
CA LYS A 190 3.13 5.35 -11.68
C LYS A 190 1.91 5.03 -10.80
N LEU A 191 2.12 4.77 -9.51
CA LEU A 191 1.03 4.48 -8.56
C LEU A 191 0.10 5.67 -8.35
N LYS A 192 0.62 6.90 -8.35
CA LYS A 192 -0.22 8.11 -8.30
C LYS A 192 -1.13 8.20 -9.52
N LYS A 193 -0.60 7.99 -10.73
CA LYS A 193 -1.40 7.96 -11.96
C LYS A 193 -2.45 6.84 -11.91
N TYR A 194 -2.04 5.62 -11.60
CA TYR A 194 -2.90 4.46 -11.48
C TYR A 194 -4.06 4.69 -10.50
N TYR A 195 -3.78 5.28 -9.33
CA TYR A 195 -4.83 5.60 -8.35
C TYR A 195 -5.90 6.55 -8.92
N LEU A 196 -5.49 7.61 -9.63
CA LEU A 196 -6.41 8.61 -10.16
C LEU A 196 -7.25 8.08 -11.31
N GLU A 197 -6.71 7.15 -12.11
CA GLU A 197 -7.36 6.59 -13.30
C GLU A 197 -8.20 5.35 -13.00
N GLU A 198 -7.75 4.47 -12.09
CA GLU A 198 -8.36 3.14 -11.88
C GLU A 198 -9.11 3.03 -10.55
N ILE A 199 -8.69 3.76 -9.52
CA ILE A 199 -9.25 3.64 -8.16
C ILE A 199 -10.26 4.77 -7.88
N ALA A 200 -9.82 6.02 -8.02
CA ALA A 200 -10.62 7.19 -7.67
C ALA A 200 -11.99 7.26 -8.37
N PRO A 201 -12.17 6.87 -9.65
CA PRO A 201 -13.48 6.93 -10.30
C PRO A 201 -14.54 6.09 -9.59
N ILE A 202 -14.19 4.89 -9.12
CA ILE A 202 -15.11 4.02 -8.37
C ILE A 202 -15.43 4.64 -7.00
N LEU A 203 -14.45 5.31 -6.38
CA LEU A 203 -14.67 6.00 -5.11
C LEU A 203 -15.70 7.13 -5.24
N PHE A 204 -15.70 7.87 -6.34
CA PHE A 204 -16.72 8.88 -6.62
C PHE A 204 -18.06 8.25 -7.02
N GLU A 205 -18.05 7.21 -7.88
CA GLU A 205 -19.26 6.52 -8.35
C GLU A 205 -20.10 5.96 -7.19
N TYR A 206 -19.44 5.41 -6.18
CA TYR A 206 -20.09 4.88 -4.98
C TYR A 206 -20.08 5.85 -3.79
N GLU A 207 -19.86 7.15 -4.06
CA GLU A 207 -19.95 8.24 -3.10
C GLU A 207 -19.06 8.05 -1.86
N PHE A 208 -17.99 7.25 -1.95
CA PHE A 208 -16.96 7.22 -0.92
C PHE A 208 -16.22 8.55 -0.83
N LEU A 209 -16.17 9.31 -1.94
CA LEU A 209 -15.75 10.70 -2.03
C LEU A 209 -16.89 11.55 -2.64
N LYS A 210 -17.22 12.69 -2.03
CA LYS A 210 -18.27 13.60 -2.49
C LYS A 210 -18.02 15.05 -2.09
#